data_AF-A0A530AJM3-F1
#
_entry.id   AF-A0A530AJM3-F1
#
_cell.length_a   1.000
_cell.length_b   1.000
_cell.length_c   1.000
_cell.angle_alpha   90.00
_cell.angle_beta   90.00
_cell.angle_gamma   90.00
#
_symmetry.space_group_name_H-M   'P 1'
#
loop_
_entity.id
_entity.type
_entity.pdbx_description
1 polymer ?
#
loop_
_entity_poly.entity_id
_entity_poly.type
_entity_poly.pdbx_seq_one_letter_code
_entity_poly.pdbx_strand_id
1 'polypeptide(L)' 'LDSRVLDATGQPVPGLYAVGEVAGFGGGGMHGYAALEGTFLGGCIFSGRSAGRAAAATIA' A
#
# COMPACT_ATOMS: atom_id res chain seq x y z
N LEU A 1 -7.19 1.40 4.93
CA LEU A 1 -6.26 2.13 4.04
C LEU A 1 -6.45 1.58 2.64
N ASP A 2 -6.98 2.39 1.74
CA ASP A 2 -7.35 1.99 0.37
C ASP A 2 -6.15 1.95 -0.59
N SER A 3 -4.94 1.80 -0.04
CA SER A 3 -3.66 1.71 -0.76
C SER A 3 -3.41 2.86 -1.76
N ARG A 4 -4.00 4.03 -1.52
CA ARG A 4 -3.83 5.22 -2.36
C ARG A 4 -2.43 5.80 -2.19
N VAL A 5 -1.77 6.07 -3.31
CA VAL A 5 -0.55 6.89 -3.29
C VAL A 5 -0.93 8.32 -2.98
N LEU A 6 -0.20 8.93 -2.06
CA LEU A 6 -0.37 10.33 -1.68
C LEU A 6 0.73 11.17 -2.34
N ASP A 7 0.37 12.36 -2.80
CA ASP A 7 1.34 13.37 -3.21
C ASP A 7 2.00 14.03 -2.00
N ALA A 8 2.90 14.98 -2.25
CA ALA A 8 3.63 15.70 -1.20
C ALA A 8 2.72 16.55 -0.28
N THR A 9 1.49 16.83 -0.70
CA THR A 9 0.47 17.55 0.10
C THR A 9 -0.43 16.61 0.89
N GLY A 10 -0.23 15.30 0.76
CA GLY A 10 -1.04 14.27 1.39
C GLY A 10 -2.33 13.96 0.63
N GLN A 11 -2.52 14.48 -0.58
CA GLN A 11 -3.72 14.21 -1.39
C GLN A 11 -3.55 12.95 -2.24
N PRO A 12 -4.61 12.12 -2.40
CA PRO A 12 -4.53 10.93 -3.23
C PRO A 12 -4.28 11.27 -4.70
N VAL A 13 -3.23 10.68 -5.27
CA VAL A 13 -2.99 10.77 -6.72
C VAL A 13 -4.06 9.92 -7.44
N PRO A 14 -4.86 10.49 -8.36
CA PRO A 14 -5.91 9.77 -9.06
C PRO A 14 -5.41 8.53 -9.81
N GLY A 15 -6.06 7.39 -9.60
CA GLY A 15 -5.75 6.14 -10.29
C GLY A 15 -4.46 5.44 -9.84
N LEU A 16 -3.70 6.03 -8.89
CA LEU A 16 -2.42 5.49 -8.46
C LEU A 16 -2.51 4.82 -7.09
N TYR A 17 -2.07 3.57 -7.04
CA TYR A 17 -2.09 2.72 -5.86
C TYR A 17 -0.72 2.05 -5.67
N ALA A 18 -0.34 1.82 -4.42
CA ALA A 18 0.93 1.16 -4.08
C ALA A 18 0.69 0.09 -3.01
N VAL A 19 1.43 -1.02 -3.11
CA VAL A 19 1.29 -2.20 -2.24
C VAL A 19 2.64 -2.84 -1.98
N GLY A 20 2.75 -3.69 -0.97
CA GLY A 20 3.98 -4.41 -0.65
C GLY A 20 5.16 -3.46 -0.40
N GLU A 21 6.36 -3.87 -0.81
CA GLU A 21 7.61 -3.16 -0.53
C GLU A 21 7.62 -1.71 -1.01
N VAL A 22 7.09 -1.43 -2.21
CA VAL A 22 7.02 -0.05 -2.74
C VAL A 22 6.14 0.88 -1.89
N ALA A 23 5.20 0.34 -1.11
CA ALA A 23 4.38 1.11 -0.18
C ALA A 23 5.07 1.36 1.18
N GLY A 24 6.36 1.05 1.30
CA GLY A 24 7.13 1.21 2.54
C GLY A 24 7.06 -0.01 3.45
N PHE A 25 7.02 -1.23 2.89
CA PHE A 25 6.99 -2.45 3.68
C PHE A 25 8.37 -2.87 4.22
N GLY A 26 9.44 -2.73 3.44
CA GLY A 26 10.79 -3.16 3.83
C GLY A 26 11.46 -2.28 4.89
N GLY A 27 10.90 -1.09 5.14
CA GLY A 27 11.40 -0.06 6.06
C GLY A 27 10.71 1.27 5.72
N GLY A 28 9.96 1.82 6.67
CA GLY A 28 9.00 2.92 6.53
C GLY A 28 7.57 2.46 6.79
N GLY A 29 6.58 3.22 6.31
CA GLY A 29 5.18 2.82 6.16
C GLY A 29 4.62 1.86 7.23
N MET A 30 4.37 0.61 6.82
CA MET A 30 3.68 -0.40 7.64
C MET A 30 4.57 -1.02 8.74
N HIS A 31 5.89 -1.10 8.51
CA HIS A 31 6.85 -1.70 9.46
C HIS A 31 7.60 -0.67 10.31
N GLY A 32 7.46 0.62 10.02
CA GLY A 32 8.25 1.67 10.66
C GLY A 32 9.73 1.46 10.39
N TYR A 33 10.57 1.58 11.41
CA TYR A 33 12.02 1.58 11.22
C TYR A 33 12.61 0.27 10.67
N ALA A 34 12.04 -0.89 11.02
CA ALA A 34 12.57 -2.19 10.61
C ALA A 34 11.43 -3.20 10.38
N ALA A 35 11.56 -3.99 9.32
CA ALA A 35 10.64 -5.09 9.06
C ALA A 35 11.01 -6.34 9.87
N LEU A 36 10.00 -7.14 10.22
CA LEU A 36 10.19 -8.45 10.82
C LEU A 36 10.35 -9.49 9.72
N GLU A 37 11.31 -10.40 9.88
CA GLU A 37 11.49 -11.50 8.93
C GLU A 37 10.18 -12.31 8.79
N GLY A 38 9.85 -12.68 7.54
CA GLY A 38 8.65 -13.46 7.23
C GLY A 38 7.37 -12.65 7.03
N THR A 39 7.32 -11.34 7.30
CA THR A 39 6.08 -10.55 7.11
C THR A 39 5.82 -10.16 5.66
N PHE A 40 6.86 -10.12 4.81
CA PHE A 40 6.83 -9.59 3.43
C PHE A 40 5.72 -10.15 2.56
N LEU A 41 5.60 -11.48 2.50
CA LEU A 41 4.58 -12.11 1.67
C LEU A 41 3.16 -11.77 2.14
N GLY A 42 2.90 -11.87 3.45
CA GLY A 42 1.60 -11.53 4.03
C GLY A 42 1.23 -10.07 3.80
N GLY A 43 2.22 -9.19 3.93
CA GLY A 43 2.12 -7.77 3.60
C GLY A 43 1.69 -7.50 2.16
N CYS A 44 2.38 -8.10 1.21
CA CYS A 44 2.08 -7.98 -0.21
C CYS A 44 0.66 -8.46 -0.52
N ILE A 45 0.25 -9.62 0.01
CA ILE A 45 -1.09 -10.18 -0.22
C ILE A 45 -2.17 -9.28 0.36
N PHE A 46 -2.01 -8.83 1.61
CA PHE A 46 -3.04 -8.03 2.28
C PHE A 46 -3.20 -6.65 1.65
N SER A 47 -2.09 -5.96 1.41
CA SER A 47 -2.11 -4.63 0.76
C SER A 47 -2.56 -4.71 -0.69
N GLY A 48 -2.16 -5.76 -1.43
CA GLY A 48 -2.64 -6.10 -2.78
C GLY A 48 -4.16 -6.26 -2.83
N ARG A 49 -4.72 -7.07 -1.92
CA ARG A 49 -6.17 -7.25 -1.81
C ARG A 49 -6.91 -5.94 -1.52
N SER A 50 -6.36 -5.11 -0.64
CA SER A 50 -6.94 -3.80 -0.31
C SER A 50 -6.95 -2.88 -1.53
N ALA A 51 -5.80 -2.76 -2.22
CA ALA A 51 -5.66 -1.93 -3.41
C ALA A 51 -6.59 -2.36 -4.55
N GLY A 52 -6.66 -3.68 -4.83
CA GLY A 52 -7.51 -4.19 -5.91
C GLY A 52 -8.99 -3.89 -5.67
N ARG A 53 -9.46 -4.07 -4.44
CA ARG A 53 -10.84 -3.73 -4.07
C ARG A 53 -11.11 -2.22 -4.18
N ALA A 54 -10.19 -1.39 -3.70
CA ALA A 54 -10.31 0.06 -3.79
C ALA A 54 -10.30 0.56 -5.24
N ALA A 55 -9.39 0.04 -6.06
CA ALA A 55 -9.29 0.38 -7.48
C ALA A 55 -10.58 0.00 -8.22
N ALA A 56 -11.08 -1.21 -8.01
CA ALA A 56 -12.34 -1.68 -8.61
C ALA A 56 -13.54 -0.81 -8.19
N ALA A 57 -13.65 -0.48 -6.90
CA ALA A 57 -14.74 0.36 -6.40
C ALA A 57 -14.71 1.80 -6.93
N THR A 58 -13.57 2.27 -7.46
CA THR A 58 -13.43 3.63 -8.01
C THR A 58 -13.93 3.72 -9.46
N ILE A 59 -14.03 2.59 -10.16
CA ILE A 59 -14.43 2.51 -11.58
C ILE A 59 -15.79 1.84 -11.80
N ALA A 60 -16.40 1.31 -10.73
CA ALA A 60 -17.75 0.74 -10.73
C ALA A 60 -18.79 1.85 -10.48
#